data_AF-A0A8C6U476-F1
#
_entry.id   AF-A0A8C6U476-F1
#
_cell.length_a   1.000
_cell.length_b   1.000
_cell.length_c   1.000
_cell.angle_alpha   90.00
_cell.angle_beta   90.00
_cell.angle_gamma   90.00
#
_symmetry.space_group_name_H-M   'P 1'
#
loop_
_entity.id
_entity.type
_entity.pdbx_description
1 polymer ?
#
loop_
_entity_poly.entity_id
_entity_poly.type
_entity_poly.pdbx_seq_one_letter_code
_entity_poly.pdbx_strand_id
1 'polypeptide(L)'
;DPHEGKTATSYVGIDAILEQMRRKAMKQGFELNIMVVGQSGLGKSTLMNTLFKSKVSRKSVLATAQEKIPKTIEIKSISHDIEEKGVRMKLTVIDTPGFGDQINNENCWQPIMRFINDQYEVYLQEEINIDRKKRIPDSRVHCCIYFIPPTGHCLRPLDVEFMRRLSKVVNIVPVIAKADTLTLEERDFFKQKIREELRANGIDVYPQKEFDEDEEDRMINEKIREMIPFAVVGSDQEYQVNGRRLLGRKTKWGTIEVENIAHCEFAYLRDLLIRTHMQNIKDITSTIHYEMYRVRRLNENNTGGGHTNGLSDHSAHEM
;
A
#
# COMPACT_ATOMS: atom_id res chain seq x y z
N ASP A 1 -20.30 -54.34 -39.98
CA ASP A 1 -20.50 -53.02 -39.35
C ASP A 1 -21.37 -53.13 -38.12
N PRO A 2 -21.14 -52.34 -37.06
CA PRO A 2 -20.22 -51.20 -36.99
C PRO A 2 -19.07 -51.39 -35.97
N HIS A 3 -17.87 -50.96 -36.38
CA HIS A 3 -16.79 -50.64 -35.45
C HIS A 3 -17.19 -49.36 -34.69
N GLU A 4 -17.30 -49.45 -33.37
CA GLU A 4 -17.46 -48.30 -32.48
C GLU A 4 -16.30 -47.32 -32.65
N GLY A 5 -16.57 -46.22 -33.35
CA GLY A 5 -15.74 -45.03 -33.32
C GLY A 5 -15.83 -44.38 -31.93
N LYS A 6 -15.01 -44.83 -30.98
CA LYS A 6 -14.67 -44.03 -29.80
C LYS A 6 -13.69 -42.95 -30.25
N THR A 7 -14.21 -41.82 -30.69
CA THR A 7 -13.45 -40.56 -30.70
C THR A 7 -13.11 -40.22 -29.26
N ALA A 8 -11.94 -40.68 -28.82
CA ALA A 8 -11.29 -40.17 -27.62
C ALA A 8 -11.10 -38.66 -27.82
N THR A 9 -11.90 -37.86 -27.11
CA THR A 9 -11.64 -36.44 -26.95
C THR A 9 -10.28 -36.30 -26.29
N SER A 10 -9.26 -35.98 -27.09
CA SER A 10 -7.87 -35.80 -26.70
C SER A 10 -7.80 -34.83 -25.50
N TYR A 11 -7.35 -35.32 -24.36
CA TYR A 11 -7.10 -34.49 -23.17
C TYR A 11 -5.94 -33.53 -23.49
N VAL A 12 -6.27 -32.24 -23.62
CA VAL A 12 -5.33 -31.18 -24.04
C VAL A 12 -4.42 -30.74 -22.89
N GLY A 13 -4.79 -31.02 -21.63
CA GLY A 13 -3.97 -30.72 -20.45
C GLY A 13 -3.90 -29.24 -20.06
N ILE A 14 -4.87 -28.42 -20.48
CA ILE A 14 -4.94 -26.98 -20.16
C ILE A 14 -5.07 -26.74 -18.64
N ASP A 15 -5.71 -27.65 -17.92
CA ASP A 15 -5.81 -27.68 -16.46
C ASP A 15 -4.43 -27.75 -15.77
N ALA A 16 -3.42 -28.34 -16.41
CA ALA A 16 -2.06 -28.36 -15.88
C ALA A 16 -1.39 -26.98 -15.87
N ILE A 17 -1.87 -26.01 -16.67
CA ILE A 17 -1.34 -24.64 -16.70
C ILE A 17 -1.56 -23.95 -15.35
N LEU A 18 -2.72 -24.16 -14.71
CA LEU A 18 -3.02 -23.59 -13.41
C LEU A 18 -2.03 -24.08 -12.34
N GLU A 19 -1.73 -25.38 -12.35
CA GLU A 19 -0.76 -25.97 -11.43
C GLU A 19 0.68 -25.51 -11.74
N GLN A 20 1.03 -25.34 -13.02
CA GLN A 20 2.33 -24.76 -13.41
C GLN A 20 2.47 -23.31 -12.94
N MET A 21 1.44 -22.48 -13.14
CA MET A 21 1.39 -21.10 -12.68
C MET A 21 1.49 -21.03 -11.15
N ARG A 22 0.73 -21.88 -10.44
CA ARG A 22 0.79 -22.00 -8.98
C ARG A 22 2.19 -22.35 -8.49
N ARG A 23 2.83 -23.37 -9.06
CA ARG A 23 4.20 -23.78 -8.71
C ARG A 23 5.22 -22.68 -8.99
N LYS A 24 5.07 -21.97 -10.10
CA LYS A 24 5.93 -20.83 -10.46
C LYS A 24 5.75 -19.70 -9.44
N ALA A 25 4.51 -19.35 -9.10
CA ALA A 25 4.20 -18.32 -8.11
C ALA A 25 4.73 -18.69 -6.71
N MET A 26 4.56 -19.94 -6.27
CA MET A 26 5.12 -20.43 -5.00
C MET A 26 6.65 -20.34 -4.94
N LYS A 27 7.35 -20.69 -6.03
CA LYS A 27 8.81 -20.56 -6.11
C LYS A 27 9.28 -19.12 -6.16
N GLN A 28 8.54 -18.25 -6.83
CA GLN A 28 8.89 -16.84 -6.98
C GLN A 28 8.60 -16.04 -5.71
N GLY A 29 7.53 -16.38 -5.00
CA GLY A 29 7.02 -15.60 -3.89
C GLY A 29 6.49 -14.22 -4.32
N PHE A 30 5.87 -13.54 -3.38
CA PHE A 30 5.22 -12.25 -3.59
C PHE A 30 6.01 -11.12 -2.92
N GLU A 31 5.95 -9.92 -3.49
CA GLU A 31 6.57 -8.72 -2.93
C GLU A 31 5.50 -7.66 -2.75
N LEU A 32 5.35 -7.12 -1.54
CA LEU A 32 4.38 -6.08 -1.22
C LEU A 32 5.10 -4.96 -0.46
N ASN A 33 5.12 -3.75 -1.01
CA ASN A 33 5.70 -2.57 -0.37
C ASN A 33 4.58 -1.62 0.05
N ILE A 34 4.46 -1.38 1.36
CA ILE A 34 3.44 -0.53 1.96
C ILE A 34 4.12 0.66 2.61
N MET A 35 3.67 1.88 2.31
CA MET A 35 4.13 3.08 2.98
C MET A 35 3.09 3.53 4.02
N VAL A 36 3.54 3.97 5.19
CA VAL A 36 2.66 4.58 6.20
C VAL A 36 2.90 6.09 6.23
N VAL A 37 1.85 6.89 6.08
CA VAL A 37 1.92 8.35 6.00
C VAL A 37 0.93 8.96 6.96
N GLY A 38 1.30 10.04 7.65
CA GLY A 38 0.40 10.76 8.57
C GLY A 38 1.16 11.61 9.57
N GLN A 39 0.44 12.41 10.37
CA GLN A 39 1.05 13.23 11.41
C GLN A 39 1.89 12.40 12.41
N SER A 40 2.86 13.05 13.04
CA SER A 40 3.60 12.48 14.17
C SER A 40 2.66 12.04 15.29
N GLY A 41 3.03 10.95 15.98
CA GLY A 41 2.28 10.51 17.16
C GLY A 41 0.95 9.80 16.88
N LEU A 42 0.55 9.57 15.63
CA LEU A 42 -0.65 8.81 15.27
C LEU A 42 -0.49 7.27 15.39
N GLY A 43 0.68 6.78 15.77
CA GLY A 43 0.92 5.33 15.96
C GLY A 43 1.26 4.57 14.67
N LYS A 44 1.83 5.24 13.66
CA LYS A 44 2.29 4.63 12.39
C LYS A 44 3.20 3.43 12.60
N SER A 45 4.33 3.64 13.30
CA SER A 45 5.32 2.61 13.60
C SER A 45 4.75 1.50 14.50
N THR A 46 3.81 1.84 15.39
CA THR A 46 3.09 0.84 16.21
C THR A 46 2.22 -0.05 15.33
N LEU A 47 1.44 0.52 14.41
CA LEU A 47 0.57 -0.25 13.50
C LEU A 47 1.41 -1.15 12.57
N MET A 48 2.57 -0.66 12.12
CA MET A 48 3.53 -1.46 11.36
C MET A 48 3.94 -2.72 12.13
N ASN A 49 4.36 -2.56 13.40
CA ASN A 49 4.70 -3.69 14.27
C ASN A 49 3.50 -4.62 14.48
N THR A 50 2.29 -4.08 14.62
CA THR A 50 1.05 -4.87 14.72
C THR A 50 0.83 -5.72 13.46
N LEU A 51 0.99 -5.14 12.27
CA LEU A 51 0.81 -5.84 10.99
C LEU A 51 1.76 -7.05 10.90
N PHE A 52 3.03 -6.86 11.26
CA PHE A 52 4.04 -7.92 11.29
C PHE A 52 3.80 -8.97 12.40
N LYS A 53 3.28 -8.60 13.57
CA LYS A 53 2.98 -9.57 14.64
C LYS A 53 1.68 -10.34 14.42
N SER A 54 0.73 -9.78 13.65
CA SER A 54 -0.63 -10.31 13.53
C SER A 54 -0.74 -11.72 12.95
N LYS A 55 0.29 -12.23 12.25
CA LYS A 55 0.43 -13.67 11.87
C LYS A 55 1.72 -14.03 11.12
N VAL A 56 2.57 -13.07 10.82
CA VAL A 56 3.57 -13.17 9.74
C VAL A 56 4.82 -14.00 10.08
N SER A 57 5.21 -14.12 11.34
CA SER A 57 6.10 -15.20 11.79
C SER A 57 5.97 -15.33 13.29
N ARG A 58 5.32 -16.40 13.76
CA ARG A 58 5.35 -16.78 15.18
C ARG A 58 6.62 -17.53 15.55
N LYS A 59 7.63 -17.55 14.68
CA LYS A 59 8.98 -18.03 15.00
C LYS A 59 9.85 -16.85 15.41
N SER A 60 10.12 -16.82 16.72
CA SER A 60 11.20 -16.08 17.38
C SER A 60 11.31 -14.59 17.05
N VAL A 61 10.40 -13.78 17.58
CA VAL A 61 10.85 -12.53 18.18
C VAL A 61 10.88 -12.80 19.68
N LEU A 62 12.08 -13.04 20.21
CA LEU A 62 12.31 -13.09 21.65
C LEU A 62 11.70 -11.81 22.21
N ALA A 63 10.74 -11.97 23.12
CA ALA A 63 10.16 -10.89 23.88
C ALA A 63 11.24 -10.35 24.83
N THR A 64 12.18 -9.57 24.31
CA THR A 64 12.88 -8.61 25.14
C THR A 64 11.88 -7.50 25.45
N ALA A 65 11.78 -7.16 26.74
CA ALA A 65 11.07 -5.96 27.18
C ALA A 65 11.60 -4.78 26.35
N GLN A 66 10.80 -4.28 25.41
CA GLN A 66 11.31 -3.45 24.32
C GLN A 66 11.02 -1.97 24.52
N GLU A 67 12.06 -1.21 24.17
CA GLU A 67 12.25 0.22 24.29
C GLU A 67 11.12 1.03 23.65
N LYS A 68 10.87 2.24 24.19
CA LYS A 68 9.96 3.21 23.57
C LYS A 68 10.33 3.38 22.09
N ILE A 69 9.38 3.14 21.19
CA ILE A 69 9.59 3.38 19.75
C ILE A 69 9.96 4.86 19.57
N PRO A 70 11.17 5.18 19.06
CA PRO A 70 11.60 6.56 18.91
C PRO A 70 10.80 7.27 17.82
N LYS A 71 10.81 8.60 17.84
CA LYS A 71 10.20 9.40 16.77
C LYS A 71 10.94 9.14 15.45
N THR A 72 10.21 8.76 14.40
CA THR A 72 10.75 8.59 13.06
C THR A 72 11.15 9.95 12.47
N ILE A 73 12.45 10.13 12.18
CA ILE A 73 13.04 11.38 11.65
C ILE A 73 13.37 11.31 10.15
N GLU A 74 13.53 10.11 9.61
CA GLU A 74 13.86 9.84 8.21
C GLU A 74 12.98 8.70 7.66
N ILE A 75 12.86 8.61 6.33
CA ILE A 75 12.10 7.52 5.69
C ILE A 75 12.91 6.23 5.85
N LYS A 76 12.32 5.19 6.45
CA LYS A 76 12.96 3.89 6.69
C LYS A 76 12.15 2.76 6.10
N SER A 77 12.82 1.89 5.35
CA SER A 77 12.21 0.69 4.79
C SER A 77 12.63 -0.53 5.62
N ILE A 78 11.65 -1.30 6.10
CA ILE A 78 11.85 -2.52 6.87
C ILE A 78 11.19 -3.66 6.10
N SER A 79 11.99 -4.64 5.66
CA SER A 79 11.49 -5.82 4.94
C SER A 79 11.47 -7.04 5.85
N HIS A 80 10.38 -7.79 5.79
CA HIS A 80 10.23 -9.09 6.44
C HIS A 80 9.82 -10.16 5.43
N ASP A 81 10.52 -11.29 5.46
CA ASP A 81 10.13 -12.49 4.73
C ASP A 81 9.11 -13.28 5.57
N ILE A 82 7.99 -13.56 4.93
CA ILE A 82 6.78 -14.18 5.49
C ILE A 82 6.60 -15.48 4.75
N GLU A 83 6.31 -16.57 5.47
CA GLU A 83 5.99 -17.83 4.84
C GLU A 83 4.74 -18.44 5.47
N GLU A 84 3.70 -18.63 4.67
CA GLU A 84 2.47 -19.31 5.09
C GLU A 84 2.13 -20.43 4.10
N LYS A 85 2.01 -21.66 4.62
CA LYS A 85 1.64 -22.87 3.82
C LYS A 85 2.50 -23.05 2.56
N GLY A 86 3.80 -22.73 2.63
CA GLY A 86 4.76 -22.83 1.53
C GLY A 86 4.71 -21.67 0.52
N VAL A 87 3.88 -20.65 0.76
CA VAL A 87 3.89 -19.40 -0.01
C VAL A 87 4.77 -18.39 0.71
N ARG A 88 5.84 -17.95 0.03
CA ARG A 88 6.73 -16.90 0.52
C ARG A 88 6.25 -15.53 0.06
N MET A 89 6.26 -14.55 0.96
CA MET A 89 5.96 -13.16 0.67
C MET A 89 7.00 -12.28 1.37
N LYS A 90 7.62 -11.35 0.64
CA LYS A 90 8.44 -10.29 1.19
C LYS A 90 7.57 -9.05 1.36
N LEU A 91 7.26 -8.71 2.61
CA LEU A 91 6.54 -7.49 2.96
C LEU A 91 7.54 -6.42 3.38
N THR A 92 7.61 -5.34 2.62
CA THR A 92 8.37 -4.14 2.98
C THR A 92 7.40 -3.10 3.51
N VAL A 93 7.66 -2.59 4.71
CA VAL A 93 6.95 -1.42 5.23
C VAL A 93 7.89 -0.23 5.28
N ILE A 94 7.44 0.88 4.71
CA ILE A 94 8.17 2.14 4.61
C ILE A 94 7.58 3.10 5.64
N ASP A 95 8.27 3.26 6.77
CA ASP A 95 7.90 4.22 7.81
C ASP A 95 8.38 5.63 7.42
N THR A 96 7.53 6.62 7.61
CA THR A 96 7.80 8.00 7.20
C THR A 96 7.81 8.94 8.40
N PRO A 97 8.63 10.01 8.35
CA PRO A 97 8.55 11.09 9.33
C PRO A 97 7.14 11.67 9.37
N GLY A 98 6.68 12.04 10.56
CA GLY A 98 5.41 12.75 10.67
C GLY A 98 5.51 14.17 10.12
N PHE A 99 4.48 14.60 9.41
CA PHE A 99 4.28 15.99 8.99
C PHE A 99 3.30 16.72 9.93
N GLY A 100 3.17 18.05 9.80
CA GLY A 100 2.19 18.82 10.58
C GLY A 100 2.69 19.28 11.95
N ASP A 101 3.96 19.09 12.27
CA ASP A 101 4.58 19.55 13.53
C ASP A 101 5.24 20.93 13.40
N GLN A 102 5.42 21.43 12.17
CA GLN A 102 6.08 22.71 11.89
C GLN A 102 5.07 23.86 11.83
N ILE A 103 5.53 25.10 12.01
CA ILE A 103 4.69 26.29 11.84
C ILE A 103 4.28 26.44 10.37
N ASN A 104 5.24 26.29 9.46
CA ASN A 104 4.97 26.19 8.02
C ASN A 104 5.07 24.73 7.58
N ASN A 105 3.96 24.18 7.09
CA ASN A 105 3.87 22.82 6.53
C ASN A 105 3.71 22.82 5.01
N GLU A 106 3.93 23.95 4.34
CA GLU A 106 3.99 24.00 2.89
C GLU A 106 4.97 22.96 2.37
N ASN A 107 4.57 22.22 1.33
CA ASN A 107 5.42 21.24 0.67
C ASN A 107 5.86 20.05 1.55
N CYS A 108 5.23 19.82 2.71
CA CYS A 108 5.57 18.68 3.59
C CYS A 108 5.37 17.31 2.93
N TRP A 109 4.59 17.22 1.85
CA TRP A 109 4.42 16.03 1.03
C TRP A 109 5.59 15.75 0.09
N GLN A 110 6.45 16.74 -0.22
CA GLN A 110 7.50 16.58 -1.22
C GLN A 110 8.47 15.42 -0.93
N PRO A 111 8.98 15.21 0.30
CA PRO A 111 9.89 14.09 0.56
C PRO A 111 9.25 12.72 0.27
N ILE A 112 7.97 12.58 0.60
CA ILE A 112 7.21 11.34 0.37
C ILE A 112 6.93 11.15 -1.14
N MET A 113 6.48 12.19 -1.83
CA MET A 113 6.25 12.15 -3.27
C MET A 113 7.54 11.87 -4.05
N ARG A 114 8.67 12.47 -3.64
CA ARG A 114 9.99 12.20 -4.21
C ARG A 114 10.37 10.75 -4.03
N PHE A 115 10.26 10.21 -2.81
CA PHE A 115 10.55 8.81 -2.54
C PHE A 115 9.75 7.87 -3.47
N ILE A 116 8.44 8.09 -3.64
CA ILE A 116 7.59 7.27 -4.53
C ILE A 116 8.10 7.34 -5.97
N ASN A 117 8.33 8.55 -6.48
CA ASN A 117 8.84 8.75 -7.85
C ASN A 117 10.23 8.14 -8.04
N ASP A 118 11.11 8.22 -7.04
CA ASP A 118 12.45 7.62 -7.08
C ASP A 118 12.35 6.09 -7.21
N GLN A 119 11.36 5.44 -6.56
CA GLN A 119 11.14 4.01 -6.75
C GLN A 119 10.64 3.68 -8.16
N TYR A 120 9.78 4.52 -8.74
CA TYR A 120 9.39 4.37 -10.14
C TYR A 120 10.56 4.57 -11.11
N GLU A 121 11.43 5.53 -10.82
CA GLU A 121 12.65 5.76 -11.62
C GLU A 121 13.58 4.56 -11.57
N VAL A 122 13.87 4.02 -10.38
CA VAL A 122 14.71 2.82 -10.22
C VAL A 122 14.15 1.65 -11.03
N TYR A 123 12.83 1.44 -10.98
CA TYR A 123 12.19 0.38 -11.75
C TYR A 123 12.28 0.62 -13.26
N LEU A 124 12.03 1.85 -13.72
CA LEU A 124 12.13 2.24 -15.13
C LEU A 124 13.54 2.03 -15.68
N GLN A 125 14.57 2.43 -14.93
CA GLN A 125 15.97 2.26 -15.32
C GLN A 125 16.35 0.78 -15.51
N GLU A 126 15.84 -0.10 -14.65
CA GLU A 126 16.02 -1.55 -14.81
C GLU A 126 15.20 -2.14 -15.98
N GLU A 127 14.02 -1.58 -16.28
CA GLU A 127 13.17 -2.00 -17.40
C GLU A 127 13.78 -1.65 -18.76
N ILE A 128 14.36 -0.45 -18.90
CA ILE A 128 15.00 0.02 -20.14
C ILE A 128 16.39 -0.57 -20.38
N ASN A 129 17.00 -1.18 -19.35
CA ASN A 129 18.34 -1.76 -19.46
C ASN A 129 18.36 -2.90 -20.49
N ILE A 130 19.36 -2.88 -21.37
CA ILE A 130 19.56 -3.90 -22.41
C ILE A 130 19.82 -5.27 -21.76
N ASP A 131 20.67 -5.30 -20.73
CA ASP A 131 21.01 -6.49 -19.95
C ASP A 131 20.10 -6.63 -18.72
N ARG A 132 18.78 -6.47 -18.93
CA ARG A 132 17.81 -6.54 -17.84
C ARG A 132 17.83 -7.90 -17.14
N LYS A 133 17.72 -7.85 -15.81
CA LYS A 133 17.54 -9.06 -14.99
C LYS A 133 16.27 -9.78 -15.44
N LYS A 134 16.29 -11.12 -15.46
CA LYS A 134 15.10 -11.95 -15.73
C LYS A 134 13.92 -11.62 -14.80
N ARG A 135 14.23 -11.13 -13.60
CA ARG A 135 13.27 -10.59 -12.63
C ARG A 135 13.80 -9.26 -12.12
N ILE A 136 13.10 -8.17 -12.42
CA ILE A 136 13.39 -6.85 -11.88
C ILE A 136 12.91 -6.83 -10.41
N PRO A 137 13.77 -6.49 -9.44
CA PRO A 137 13.34 -6.28 -8.07
C PRO A 137 12.32 -5.13 -7.98
N ASP A 138 11.16 -5.38 -7.39
CA ASP A 138 10.10 -4.38 -7.31
C ASP A 138 10.16 -3.63 -5.96
N SER A 139 10.70 -2.41 -5.98
CA SER A 139 10.73 -1.51 -4.82
C SER A 139 9.62 -0.46 -4.84
N ARG A 140 8.74 -0.47 -5.86
CA ARG A 140 7.67 0.52 -6.01
C ARG A 140 6.70 0.43 -4.85
N VAL A 141 6.19 1.58 -4.41
CA VAL A 141 5.20 1.63 -3.33
C VAL A 141 3.85 1.20 -3.88
N HIS A 142 3.33 0.06 -3.43
CA HIS A 142 2.07 -0.47 -3.93
C HIS A 142 0.86 0.15 -3.24
N CYS A 143 0.98 0.44 -1.94
CA CYS A 143 -0.09 1.01 -1.13
C CYS A 143 0.46 2.01 -0.12
N CYS A 144 -0.23 3.13 0.05
CA CYS A 144 0.01 4.13 1.08
C CYS A 144 -1.14 4.10 2.09
N ILE A 145 -0.86 3.68 3.33
CA ILE A 145 -1.80 3.79 4.44
C ILE A 145 -1.72 5.21 4.99
N TYR A 146 -2.79 5.98 4.83
CA TYR A 146 -2.85 7.37 5.27
C TYR A 146 -3.57 7.50 6.61
N PHE A 147 -2.84 7.94 7.65
CA PHE A 147 -3.34 8.07 9.01
C PHE A 147 -4.00 9.43 9.22
N ILE A 148 -5.31 9.40 9.48
CA ILE A 148 -6.13 10.54 9.82
C ILE A 148 -6.20 10.65 11.34
N PRO A 149 -5.90 11.82 11.94
CA PRO A 149 -6.08 12.03 13.37
C PRO A 149 -7.56 11.85 13.79
N PRO A 150 -7.83 11.22 14.94
CA PRO A 150 -9.20 11.00 15.42
C PRO A 150 -9.77 12.28 16.06
N THR A 151 -10.03 13.32 15.26
CA THR A 151 -10.56 14.59 15.75
C THR A 151 -12.07 14.55 16.00
N GLY A 152 -12.79 13.62 15.39
CA GLY A 152 -14.26 13.52 15.47
C GLY A 152 -15.02 14.59 14.67
N HIS A 153 -14.31 15.44 13.92
CA HIS A 153 -14.89 16.56 13.18
C HIS A 153 -14.76 16.37 11.66
N CYS A 154 -13.82 17.05 11.04
CA CYS A 154 -13.56 17.05 9.61
C CYS A 154 -12.08 16.77 9.32
N LEU A 155 -11.79 16.40 8.07
CA LEU A 155 -10.44 16.36 7.54
C LEU A 155 -9.80 17.74 7.62
N ARG A 156 -8.54 17.76 8.04
CA ARG A 156 -7.79 19.02 8.04
C ARG A 156 -7.48 19.40 6.59
N PRO A 157 -7.46 20.70 6.25
CA PRO A 157 -7.09 21.14 4.91
C PRO A 157 -5.73 20.60 4.44
N LEU A 158 -4.78 20.47 5.38
CA LEU A 158 -3.48 19.85 5.12
C LEU A 158 -3.61 18.40 4.67
N ASP A 159 -4.46 17.60 5.32
CA ASP A 159 -4.67 16.19 4.95
C ASP A 159 -5.38 16.04 3.62
N VAL A 160 -6.35 16.92 3.33
CA VAL A 160 -7.04 16.98 2.04
C VAL A 160 -6.03 17.23 0.92
N GLU A 161 -5.19 18.25 1.05
CA GLU A 161 -4.18 18.58 0.03
C GLU A 161 -3.13 17.47 -0.12
N PHE A 162 -2.71 16.85 0.98
CA PHE A 162 -1.75 15.74 0.95
C PHE A 162 -2.34 14.54 0.20
N MET A 163 -3.52 14.07 0.59
CA MET A 163 -4.17 12.91 -0.04
C MET A 163 -4.50 13.18 -1.52
N ARG A 164 -4.93 14.40 -1.87
CA ARG A 164 -5.20 14.81 -3.26
C ARG A 164 -3.96 14.71 -4.16
N ARG A 165 -2.76 14.95 -3.62
CA ARG A 165 -1.50 14.79 -4.36
C ARG A 165 -1.06 13.34 -4.43
N LEU A 166 -1.16 12.61 -3.32
CA LEU A 166 -0.78 11.20 -3.26
C LEU A 166 -1.65 10.32 -4.15
N SER A 167 -2.96 10.58 -4.26
CA SER A 167 -3.90 9.69 -4.95
C SER A 167 -3.60 9.57 -6.45
N LYS A 168 -2.88 10.57 -6.99
CA LYS A 168 -2.44 10.62 -8.39
C LYS A 168 -1.21 9.77 -8.69
N VAL A 169 -0.51 9.27 -7.68
CA VAL A 169 0.77 8.56 -7.85
C VAL A 169 0.85 7.25 -7.08
N VAL A 170 -0.07 6.97 -6.15
CA VAL A 170 -0.07 5.74 -5.36
C VAL A 170 -1.48 5.42 -4.87
N ASN A 171 -1.78 4.13 -4.68
CA ASN A 171 -3.02 3.69 -4.04
C ASN A 171 -3.06 4.15 -2.58
N ILE A 172 -4.12 4.85 -2.18
CA ILE A 172 -4.31 5.31 -0.80
C ILE A 172 -5.37 4.47 -0.09
N VAL A 173 -5.04 3.98 1.10
CA VAL A 173 -6.01 3.41 2.04
C VAL A 173 -6.04 4.30 3.30
N PRO A 174 -7.07 5.15 3.47
CA PRO A 174 -7.14 6.02 4.64
C PRO A 174 -7.61 5.24 5.87
N VAL A 175 -7.01 5.56 7.02
CA VAL A 175 -7.31 4.94 8.32
C VAL A 175 -7.47 6.01 9.38
N ILE A 176 -8.46 5.85 10.27
CA ILE A 176 -8.58 6.66 11.48
C ILE A 176 -7.63 6.07 12.51
N ALA A 177 -6.63 6.85 12.88
CA ALA A 177 -5.61 6.47 13.85
C ALA A 177 -6.18 6.46 15.28
N LYS A 178 -5.67 5.57 16.14
CA LYS A 178 -6.05 5.50 17.57
C LYS A 178 -7.56 5.56 17.77
N ALA A 179 -8.29 4.72 17.04
CA ALA A 179 -9.75 4.70 17.06
C ALA A 179 -10.34 4.42 18.45
N ASP A 180 -9.54 3.90 19.39
CA ASP A 180 -9.88 3.76 20.81
C ASP A 180 -10.12 5.09 21.54
N THR A 181 -9.87 6.22 20.88
CA THR A 181 -10.15 7.57 21.40
C THR A 181 -11.55 8.09 21.08
N LEU A 182 -12.29 7.42 20.20
CA LEU A 182 -13.64 7.80 19.78
C LEU A 182 -14.66 6.78 20.30
N THR A 183 -15.86 7.23 20.66
CA THR A 183 -16.98 6.30 20.85
C THR A 183 -17.43 5.69 19.52
N LEU A 184 -18.31 4.68 19.56
CA LEU A 184 -18.84 4.07 18.35
C LEU A 184 -19.62 5.08 17.50
N GLU A 185 -20.42 5.92 18.16
CA GLU A 185 -21.22 6.96 17.52
C GLU A 185 -20.33 8.06 16.89
N GLU A 186 -19.32 8.53 17.62
CA GLU A 186 -18.36 9.52 17.13
C GLU A 186 -17.56 8.97 15.93
N ARG A 187 -17.13 7.71 16.01
CA ARG A 187 -16.42 7.03 14.93
C ARG A 187 -17.29 6.95 13.68
N ASP A 188 -18.53 6.52 13.81
CA ASP A 188 -19.42 6.33 12.66
C ASP A 188 -19.77 7.67 11.99
N PHE A 189 -20.03 8.71 12.80
CA PHE A 189 -20.18 10.09 12.32
C PHE A 189 -18.93 10.59 11.61
N PHE A 190 -17.75 10.39 12.20
CA PHE A 190 -16.49 10.86 11.63
C PHE A 190 -16.14 10.14 10.31
N LYS A 191 -16.39 8.83 10.22
CA LYS A 191 -16.25 8.06 8.97
C LYS A 191 -17.13 8.62 7.87
N GLN A 192 -18.40 8.93 8.18
CA GLN A 192 -19.30 9.54 7.21
C GLN A 192 -18.76 10.90 6.72
N LYS A 193 -18.33 11.77 7.64
CA LYS A 193 -17.76 13.07 7.29
C LYS A 193 -16.53 12.97 6.40
N ILE A 194 -15.60 12.08 6.74
CA ILE A 194 -14.41 11.83 5.91
C ILE A 194 -14.82 11.38 4.49
N ARG A 195 -15.78 10.45 4.35
CA ARG A 195 -16.24 9.99 3.03
C ARG A 195 -16.92 11.09 2.22
N GLU A 196 -17.64 12.01 2.86
CA GLU A 196 -18.24 13.18 2.21
C GLU A 196 -17.14 14.12 1.68
N GLU A 197 -16.12 14.41 2.50
CA GLU A 197 -15.03 15.30 2.12
C GLU A 197 -14.09 14.73 1.06
N LEU A 198 -13.78 13.44 1.12
CA LEU A 198 -13.00 12.77 0.06
C LEU A 198 -13.70 12.92 -1.29
N ARG A 199 -15.02 12.69 -1.33
CA ARG A 199 -15.83 12.87 -2.55
C ARG A 199 -15.88 14.33 -2.99
N ALA A 200 -16.15 15.26 -2.09
CA ALA A 200 -16.24 16.68 -2.40
C ALA A 200 -14.92 17.26 -2.95
N ASN A 201 -13.78 16.67 -2.59
CA ASN A 201 -12.46 17.10 -3.03
C ASN A 201 -11.87 16.28 -4.19
N GLY A 202 -12.63 15.33 -4.76
CA GLY A 202 -12.15 14.47 -5.84
C GLY A 202 -10.92 13.64 -5.45
N ILE A 203 -10.91 13.11 -4.22
CA ILE A 203 -9.82 12.27 -3.72
C ILE A 203 -10.23 10.81 -3.85
N ASP A 204 -9.72 10.17 -4.90
CA ASP A 204 -9.95 8.74 -5.13
C ASP A 204 -9.04 7.90 -4.25
N VAL A 205 -9.67 7.08 -3.41
CA VAL A 205 -9.01 6.14 -2.51
C VAL A 205 -9.25 4.72 -2.99
N TYR A 206 -8.33 3.82 -2.66
CA TYR A 206 -8.44 2.41 -3.01
C TYR A 206 -9.57 1.73 -2.23
N PRO A 207 -10.40 0.86 -2.84
CA PRO A 207 -10.44 0.52 -4.27
C PRO A 207 -11.22 1.56 -5.10
N GLN A 208 -10.63 2.07 -6.18
CA GLN A 208 -11.27 3.07 -7.05
C GLN A 208 -12.36 2.44 -7.91
N LYS A 209 -13.51 3.13 -8.06
CA LYS A 209 -14.68 2.62 -8.82
C LYS A 209 -14.40 2.38 -10.30
N GLU A 210 -13.46 3.13 -10.86
CA GLU A 210 -13.06 3.04 -12.26
C GLU A 210 -12.22 1.79 -12.57
N PHE A 211 -11.74 1.08 -11.56
CA PHE A 211 -10.92 -0.13 -11.71
C PHE A 211 -11.66 -1.42 -11.34
N ASP A 212 -12.98 -1.35 -11.11
CA ASP A 212 -13.80 -2.55 -10.91
C ASP A 212 -13.89 -3.32 -12.25
N GLU A 213 -13.45 -4.58 -12.26
CA GLU A 213 -13.36 -5.39 -13.49
C GLU A 213 -14.73 -5.93 -13.95
N ASP A 214 -15.56 -6.36 -13.00
CA ASP A 214 -16.89 -6.90 -13.23
C ASP A 214 -17.87 -6.57 -12.09
N GLU A 215 -19.11 -7.06 -12.19
CA GLU A 215 -20.16 -6.78 -11.20
C GLU A 215 -19.87 -7.43 -9.83
N GLU A 216 -19.21 -8.60 -9.81
CA GLU A 216 -18.84 -9.28 -8.57
C GLU A 216 -17.76 -8.50 -7.82
N ASP A 217 -16.71 -8.09 -8.54
CA ASP A 217 -15.63 -7.24 -8.01
C ASP A 217 -16.19 -5.91 -7.51
N ARG A 218 -17.09 -5.28 -8.27
CA ARG A 218 -17.80 -4.06 -7.85
C ARG A 218 -18.55 -4.25 -6.54
N MET A 219 -19.29 -5.36 -6.37
CA MET A 219 -20.02 -5.65 -5.13
C MET A 219 -19.09 -5.88 -3.93
N ILE A 220 -17.94 -6.53 -4.15
CA ILE A 220 -16.93 -6.75 -3.11
C ILE A 220 -16.28 -5.42 -2.72
N ASN A 221 -15.88 -4.62 -3.71
CA ASN A 221 -15.22 -3.33 -3.52
C ASN A 221 -16.16 -2.30 -2.89
N GLU A 222 -17.47 -2.34 -3.18
CA GLU A 222 -18.46 -1.47 -2.55
C GLU A 222 -18.54 -1.68 -1.03
N LYS A 223 -18.54 -2.93 -0.56
CA LYS A 223 -18.49 -3.24 0.89
C LYS A 223 -17.21 -2.70 1.54
N ILE A 224 -16.09 -2.72 0.83
CA ILE A 224 -14.83 -2.17 1.32
C ILE A 224 -14.89 -0.65 1.39
N ARG A 225 -15.41 0.00 0.35
CA ARG A 225 -15.58 1.47 0.30
C ARG A 225 -16.51 1.97 1.43
N GLU A 226 -17.52 1.20 1.80
CA GLU A 226 -18.38 1.50 2.95
C GLU A 226 -17.62 1.42 4.28
N MET A 227 -16.66 0.50 4.41
CA MET A 227 -15.83 0.41 5.61
C MET A 227 -14.74 1.48 5.68
N ILE A 228 -14.33 2.06 4.56
CA ILE A 228 -13.28 3.09 4.51
C ILE A 228 -13.81 4.44 5.02
N PRO A 229 -13.05 5.18 5.85
CA PRO A 229 -11.73 4.84 6.38
C PRO A 229 -11.81 3.81 7.53
N PHE A 230 -10.83 2.90 7.60
CA PHE A 230 -10.78 1.90 8.68
C PHE A 230 -10.39 2.54 10.01
N ALA A 231 -11.15 2.28 11.06
CA ALA A 231 -10.89 2.73 12.42
C ALA A 231 -10.00 1.73 13.15
N VAL A 232 -8.69 2.03 13.22
CA VAL A 232 -7.67 1.07 13.66
C VAL A 232 -7.06 1.44 15.01
N VAL A 233 -6.71 0.39 15.75
CA VAL A 233 -5.93 0.46 16.98
C VAL A 233 -4.66 -0.35 16.79
N GLY A 234 -3.50 0.25 17.02
CA GLY A 234 -2.23 -0.46 16.99
C GLY A 234 -1.85 -0.98 18.37
N SER A 235 -1.24 -2.16 18.41
CA SER A 235 -0.52 -2.65 19.59
C SER A 235 0.74 -3.43 19.22
N ASP A 236 1.79 -3.21 20.00
CA ASP A 236 3.01 -3.99 20.02
C ASP A 236 3.04 -5.01 21.17
N GLN A 237 2.03 -5.03 22.05
CA GLN A 237 1.95 -5.92 23.20
C GLN A 237 1.11 -7.15 22.89
N GLU A 238 1.66 -8.32 23.24
CA GLU A 238 0.97 -9.60 23.22
C GLU A 238 0.53 -9.97 24.64
N TYR A 239 -0.71 -10.42 24.78
CA TYR A 239 -1.24 -10.99 26.01
C TYR A 239 -1.65 -12.43 25.78
N GLN A 240 -1.59 -13.25 26.83
CA GLN A 240 -2.12 -14.60 26.78
C GLN A 240 -3.46 -14.64 27.54
N VAL A 241 -4.55 -14.89 26.82
CA VAL A 241 -5.90 -15.06 27.39
C VAL A 241 -6.43 -16.40 26.93
N ASN A 242 -6.87 -17.23 27.87
CA ASN A 242 -7.38 -18.59 27.59
C ASN A 242 -6.42 -19.45 26.74
N GLY A 243 -5.12 -19.34 27.01
CA GLY A 243 -4.07 -20.07 26.28
C GLY A 243 -3.76 -19.52 24.87
N ARG A 244 -4.51 -18.54 24.37
CA ARG A 244 -4.26 -17.88 23.08
C ARG A 244 -3.46 -16.59 23.28
N ARG A 245 -2.40 -16.42 22.49
CA ARG A 245 -1.69 -15.13 22.39
C ARG A 245 -2.50 -14.20 21.49
N LEU A 246 -2.79 -13.01 21.99
CA LEU A 246 -3.52 -11.96 21.29
C LEU A 246 -2.75 -10.66 21.33
N LEU A 247 -2.80 -9.89 20.24
CA LEU A 247 -2.32 -8.52 20.23
C LEU A 247 -3.38 -7.63 20.86
N GLY A 248 -3.00 -6.87 21.86
CA GLY A 248 -3.95 -6.02 22.55
C GLY A 248 -3.32 -4.79 23.16
N ARG A 249 -4.11 -3.74 23.35
CA ARG A 249 -3.72 -2.50 24.03
C ARG A 249 -4.39 -2.46 25.39
N LYS A 250 -3.59 -2.56 26.47
CA LYS A 250 -4.11 -2.45 27.84
C LYS A 250 -4.35 -0.99 28.21
N THR A 251 -5.57 -0.72 28.67
CA THR A 251 -5.99 0.57 29.21
C THR A 251 -6.30 0.43 30.70
N LYS A 252 -6.72 1.50 31.37
CA LYS A 252 -7.21 1.43 32.76
C LYS A 252 -8.53 0.69 32.89
N TRP A 253 -9.32 0.60 31.81
CA TRP A 253 -10.68 0.05 31.82
C TRP A 253 -10.77 -1.38 31.25
N GLY A 254 -9.72 -1.87 30.60
CA GLY A 254 -9.71 -3.19 30.00
C GLY A 254 -8.64 -3.32 28.91
N THR A 255 -8.67 -4.46 28.23
CA THR A 255 -7.75 -4.77 27.13
C THR A 255 -8.49 -4.71 25.80
N ILE A 256 -8.02 -3.83 24.91
CA ILE A 256 -8.55 -3.73 23.55
C ILE A 256 -7.81 -4.74 22.70
N GLU A 257 -8.47 -5.84 22.35
CA GLU A 257 -7.94 -6.84 21.42
C GLU A 257 -7.95 -6.28 19.98
N VAL A 258 -6.77 -6.15 19.38
CA VAL A 258 -6.60 -5.47 18.07
C VAL A 258 -7.15 -6.30 16.91
N GLU A 259 -7.10 -7.63 17.00
CA GLU A 259 -7.64 -8.50 15.96
C GLU A 259 -9.15 -8.76 16.09
N ASN A 260 -9.79 -8.26 17.15
CA ASN A 260 -11.19 -8.49 17.41
C ASN A 260 -12.05 -7.42 16.71
N ILE A 261 -12.90 -7.86 15.78
CA ILE A 261 -13.77 -6.99 15.00
C ILE A 261 -14.80 -6.23 15.84
N ALA A 262 -15.11 -6.72 17.06
CA ALA A 262 -15.97 -6.01 17.99
C ALA A 262 -15.27 -4.81 18.65
N HIS A 263 -13.93 -4.75 18.60
CA HIS A 263 -13.13 -3.69 19.22
C HIS A 263 -12.61 -2.67 18.21
N CYS A 264 -12.09 -3.12 17.07
CA CYS A 264 -11.62 -2.22 16.01
C CYS A 264 -11.59 -2.90 14.64
N GLU A 265 -11.32 -2.11 13.60
CA GLU A 265 -11.40 -2.55 12.20
C GLU A 265 -10.03 -2.98 11.63
N PHE A 266 -9.02 -3.17 12.48
CA PHE A 266 -7.67 -3.57 12.04
C PHE A 266 -7.66 -4.90 11.28
N ALA A 267 -8.50 -5.86 11.69
CA ALA A 267 -8.61 -7.15 11.00
C ALA A 267 -9.03 -6.98 9.52
N TYR A 268 -9.93 -6.03 9.23
CA TYR A 268 -10.36 -5.71 7.87
C TYR A 268 -9.23 -5.07 7.05
N LEU A 269 -8.49 -4.12 7.63
CA LEU A 269 -7.32 -3.52 6.99
C LEU A 269 -6.25 -4.57 6.65
N ARG A 270 -5.93 -5.46 7.59
CA ARG A 270 -4.96 -6.55 7.38
C ARG A 270 -5.41 -7.47 6.26
N ASP A 271 -6.67 -7.89 6.28
CA ASP A 271 -7.21 -8.84 5.32
C ASP A 271 -7.29 -8.22 3.91
N LEU A 272 -7.64 -6.93 3.80
CA LEU A 272 -7.54 -6.16 2.56
C LEU A 272 -6.12 -6.22 1.98
N LEU A 273 -5.12 -5.80 2.76
CA LEU A 273 -3.75 -5.61 2.29
C LEU A 273 -3.02 -6.92 1.96
N ILE A 274 -3.23 -7.97 2.75
CA ILE A 274 -2.39 -9.18 2.70
C ILE A 274 -3.15 -10.39 2.13
N ARG A 275 -4.48 -10.44 2.23
CA ARG A 275 -5.24 -11.66 1.87
C ARG A 275 -6.02 -11.54 0.58
N THR A 276 -6.78 -10.46 0.42
CA THR A 276 -7.78 -10.38 -0.65
C THR A 276 -7.34 -9.49 -1.80
N HIS A 277 -6.74 -8.33 -1.53
CA HIS A 277 -6.53 -7.29 -2.56
C HIS A 277 -5.07 -7.05 -2.91
N MET A 278 -4.13 -7.80 -2.31
CA MET A 278 -2.69 -7.62 -2.55
C MET A 278 -2.34 -7.57 -4.04
N GLN A 279 -2.86 -8.51 -4.83
CA GLN A 279 -2.53 -8.60 -6.26
C GLN A 279 -3.15 -7.43 -7.04
N ASN A 280 -4.45 -7.14 -6.83
CA ASN A 280 -5.13 -6.03 -7.48
C ASN A 280 -4.46 -4.67 -7.18
N ILE A 281 -4.02 -4.43 -5.94
CA ILE A 281 -3.24 -3.24 -5.57
C ILE A 281 -1.94 -3.14 -6.40
N LYS A 282 -1.22 -4.26 -6.58
CA LYS A 282 0.01 -4.30 -7.39
C LYS A 282 -0.27 -4.08 -8.87
N ASP A 283 -1.38 -4.62 -9.36
CA ASP A 283 -1.79 -4.49 -10.75
C ASP A 283 -2.08 -3.03 -11.05
N ILE A 284 -2.91 -2.36 -10.25
CA ILE A 284 -3.16 -0.90 -10.38
C ILE A 284 -1.86 -0.09 -10.26
N THR A 285 -0.97 -0.47 -9.35
CA THR A 285 0.34 0.19 -9.24
C THR A 285 1.15 0.08 -10.54
N SER A 286 1.11 -1.08 -11.19
CA SER A 286 1.89 -1.34 -12.39
C SER A 286 1.24 -0.75 -13.64
N THR A 287 -0.06 -0.95 -13.83
CA THR A 287 -0.78 -0.60 -15.06
C THR A 287 -1.27 0.84 -15.10
N ILE A 288 -1.48 1.46 -13.93
CA ILE A 288 -1.97 2.83 -13.81
C ILE A 288 -0.85 3.76 -13.34
N HIS A 289 -0.44 3.64 -12.07
CA HIS A 289 0.45 4.64 -11.46
C HIS A 289 1.85 4.65 -12.10
N TYR A 290 2.45 3.48 -12.29
CA TYR A 290 3.74 3.35 -12.94
C TYR A 290 3.70 3.71 -14.43
N GLU A 291 2.68 3.27 -15.18
CA GLU A 291 2.56 3.65 -16.60
C GLU A 291 2.36 5.15 -16.78
N MET A 292 1.56 5.81 -15.92
CA MET A 292 1.43 7.26 -15.93
C MET A 292 2.78 7.96 -15.69
N TYR A 293 3.59 7.45 -14.75
CA TYR A 293 4.94 7.96 -14.52
C TYR A 293 5.85 7.74 -15.74
N ARG A 294 5.85 6.52 -16.30
CA ARG A 294 6.65 6.10 -17.45
C ARG A 294 6.35 6.94 -18.69
N VAL A 295 5.08 7.13 -19.03
CA VAL A 295 4.66 7.98 -20.16
C VAL A 295 5.13 9.41 -19.97
N ARG A 296 4.98 9.98 -18.77
CA ARG A 296 5.46 11.33 -18.45
C ARG A 296 6.97 11.44 -18.67
N ARG A 297 7.76 10.51 -18.13
CA ARG A 297 9.23 10.52 -18.22
C ARG A 297 9.74 10.37 -19.66
N LEU A 298 9.14 9.47 -20.44
CA LEU A 298 9.54 9.27 -21.84
C LEU A 298 9.25 10.50 -22.69
N ASN A 299 8.14 11.20 -22.43
CA ASN A 299 7.81 12.45 -23.11
C ASN A 299 8.79 13.58 -22.75
N GLU A 300 9.15 13.72 -21.48
CA GLU A 300 10.16 14.70 -21.02
C GLU A 300 11.51 14.48 -21.73
N ASN A 301 11.97 13.22 -21.80
CA ASN A 301 13.22 12.86 -22.46
C ASN A 301 13.20 13.17 -23.97
N ASN A 302 12.06 12.94 -24.65
CA ASN A 302 11.91 13.26 -26.07
C ASN A 302 11.94 14.79 -26.33
N THR A 303 11.38 15.60 -25.43
CA THR A 303 11.40 17.07 -25.56
C THR A 303 12.75 17.70 -25.21
N GLY A 304 13.56 17.05 -24.36
CA GLY A 304 14.89 17.56 -23.97
C GLY A 304 16.02 17.31 -24.98
N GLY A 305 15.83 16.42 -25.96
CA GLY A 305 16.86 16.05 -26.95
C GLY A 305 16.84 16.85 -28.27
N GLY A 306 15.94 17.82 -28.43
CA GLY A 306 15.65 18.46 -29.72
C GLY A 306 16.36 19.78 -30.05
N HIS A 307 17.22 20.33 -29.19
CA HIS A 307 17.81 21.66 -29.38
C HIS A 307 19.34 21.71 -29.26
N THR A 308 20.04 20.87 -30.02
CA THR A 308 21.43 21.16 -30.44
C THR A 308 21.70 20.50 -31.78
N ASN A 309 21.40 21.17 -32.89
CA ASN A 309 22.12 20.96 -34.14
C ASN A 309 22.39 22.34 -34.76
N GLY A 310 23.68 22.69 -34.75
CA GLY A 310 24.18 24.01 -35.04
C GLY A 310 24.02 24.40 -36.50
N LEU A 311 23.51 25.61 -36.71
CA LEU A 311 23.85 26.42 -37.86
C LEU A 311 25.29 26.91 -37.67
N SER A 312 26.23 26.24 -38.32
CA SER A 312 27.56 26.80 -38.55
C SER A 312 27.45 27.86 -39.64
N ASP A 313 27.43 29.12 -39.22
CA ASP A 313 27.54 30.31 -40.07
C ASP A 313 28.95 30.37 -40.66
N HIS A 314 29.10 29.98 -41.94
CA HIS A 314 30.34 30.18 -42.68
C HIS A 314 30.40 31.64 -43.14
N SER A 315 31.04 32.47 -42.32
CA SER A 315 31.48 33.80 -42.71
C SER A 315 32.60 33.69 -43.76
N ALA A 316 32.35 34.37 -44.87
CA ALA A 316 33.27 34.56 -45.97
C ALA A 316 34.52 35.33 -45.54
N HIS A 317 35.69 34.88 -45.98
CA HIS A 317 36.88 35.72 -46.08
C HIS A 317 37.16 35.96 -47.57
N GLU A 318 37.03 37.23 -47.96
CA GLU A 318 37.42 37.78 -49.25
C GLU A 318 38.95 37.66 -49.49
N MET A 319 39.29 37.37 -50.75
CA MET A 319 40.39 38.02 -51.48
C MET A 319 39.76 38.99 -52.47
#